data_AF-A0A317ZWJ6-F1
#
_entry.id   AF-A0A317ZWJ6-F1
#
_cell.length_a   1.000
_cell.length_b   1.000
_cell.length_c   1.000
_cell.angle_alpha   90.00
_cell.angle_beta   90.00
_cell.angle_gamma   90.00
#
_symmetry.space_group_name_H-M   'P 1'
#
loop_
_entity.id
_entity.type
_entity.pdbx_description
1 polymer ?
#
loop_
_entity_poly.entity_id
_entity_poly.type
_entity_poly.pdbx_seq_one_letter_code
_entity_poly.pdbx_strand_id
1 'polypeptide(L)'
;MSLTAPAQPALVTSDEIFTAHEGGKLRIELARPIDTRRDLAIVYTPGVAEVSRAIHTDAAMAAPYTWASRLVAVVSDGTAVLGLGNIGPAAALPVMEGKSALFQRFGGLNSIPLVLDTTDVDEIVETLVRLQHSFGAVNLEDVSAPRCFELEAKLIEALDMPVMHDDQHGTAVVVLAAITNGAKVLGRSLAGLRVVVSGAGAAGIAIAAILLEVGITDVVLLDSRGILSGHRIDLTGVKAEFATKSNPRQVDGGPAQALAGADVFVGVSSSTVEESLLATMSDDAMIFALSNPDPEVAPDIAGRYAKIVATGRSDYPNQINNVLAFPGIFRGALDAGARRITTAMKIAAATAIADLVGDDLAADFIIPSPFDERVAAAVAAAVIAAA
;
A
#
# COMPACT_ATOMS: atom_id res chain seq x y z
N MET A 1 -26.79 -15.69 29.74
CA MET A 1 -27.18 -14.59 28.84
C MET A 1 -26.78 -15.01 27.44
N SER A 2 -27.75 -15.11 26.53
CA SER A 2 -27.52 -15.46 25.13
C SER A 2 -26.72 -14.31 24.49
N LEU A 3 -25.48 -14.60 24.08
CA LEU A 3 -24.71 -13.71 23.23
C LEU A 3 -25.38 -13.75 21.85
N THR A 4 -26.25 -12.76 21.59
CA THR A 4 -26.77 -12.48 20.27
C THR A 4 -25.58 -12.28 19.34
N ALA A 5 -25.49 -13.09 18.28
CA ALA A 5 -24.53 -12.89 17.20
C ALA A 5 -24.60 -11.42 16.75
N PRO A 6 -23.46 -10.75 16.50
CA PRO A 6 -23.48 -9.39 15.99
C PRO A 6 -24.35 -9.33 14.73
N ALA A 7 -25.26 -8.36 14.68
CA ALA A 7 -26.10 -8.16 13.51
C ALA A 7 -25.20 -8.00 12.29
N GLN A 8 -25.44 -8.81 11.26
CA GLN A 8 -24.72 -8.69 10.00
C GLN A 8 -24.90 -7.25 9.49
N PRO A 9 -23.82 -6.51 9.20
CA PRO A 9 -23.96 -5.13 8.73
C PRO A 9 -24.87 -5.12 7.49
N ALA A 10 -25.76 -4.14 7.41
CA ALA A 10 -26.63 -3.99 6.26
C ALA A 10 -25.77 -3.94 4.99
N LEU A 11 -26.14 -4.74 3.98
CA LEU A 11 -25.44 -4.73 2.70
C LEU A 11 -25.55 -3.34 2.08
N VAL A 12 -24.41 -2.75 1.74
CA VAL A 12 -24.35 -1.46 1.04
C VAL A 12 -25.05 -1.61 -0.32
N THR A 13 -26.04 -0.76 -0.60
CA THR A 13 -26.82 -0.81 -1.85
C THR A 13 -26.14 -0.02 -2.97
N SER A 14 -26.45 -0.36 -4.23
CA SER A 14 -25.98 0.41 -5.38
C SER A 14 -26.41 1.88 -5.29
N ASP A 15 -27.64 2.16 -4.87
CA ASP A 15 -28.15 3.52 -4.75
C ASP A 15 -27.35 4.33 -3.72
N GLU A 16 -27.06 3.76 -2.54
CA GLU A 16 -26.17 4.40 -1.55
C GLU A 16 -24.77 4.69 -2.12
N ILE A 17 -24.21 3.74 -2.88
CA ILE A 17 -22.89 3.91 -3.51
C ILE A 17 -22.92 5.07 -4.51
N PHE A 18 -23.88 5.09 -5.45
CA PHE A 18 -23.95 6.13 -6.48
C PHE A 18 -24.27 7.50 -5.88
N THR A 19 -25.21 7.59 -4.94
CA THR A 19 -25.52 8.85 -4.24
C THR A 19 -24.30 9.38 -3.49
N ALA A 20 -23.50 8.52 -2.84
CA ALA A 20 -22.26 8.95 -2.18
C ALA A 20 -21.17 9.45 -3.15
N HIS A 21 -21.30 9.20 -4.45
CA HIS A 21 -20.37 9.66 -5.50
C HIS A 21 -20.91 10.84 -6.32
N GLU A 22 -22.11 11.35 -6.06
CA GLU A 22 -22.66 12.51 -6.75
C GLU A 22 -21.76 13.75 -6.53
N GLY A 23 -21.21 14.30 -7.61
CA GLY A 23 -20.30 15.45 -7.56
C GLY A 23 -18.84 15.12 -7.21
N GLY A 24 -18.50 13.84 -7.03
CA GLY A 24 -17.16 13.39 -6.63
C GLY A 24 -16.92 13.47 -5.12
N LYS A 25 -15.78 12.95 -4.67
CA LYS A 25 -15.44 12.83 -3.23
C LYS A 25 -14.57 13.96 -2.70
N LEU A 26 -14.09 14.84 -3.57
CA LEU A 26 -13.14 15.89 -3.23
C LEU A 26 -13.74 17.27 -3.50
N ARG A 27 -13.31 18.24 -2.69
CA ARG A 27 -13.57 19.66 -2.90
C ARG A 27 -12.35 20.47 -2.48
N ILE A 28 -12.14 21.61 -3.10
CA ILE A 28 -11.11 22.57 -2.71
C ILE A 28 -11.71 23.55 -1.72
N GLU A 29 -11.06 23.75 -0.59
CA GLU A 29 -11.44 24.73 0.41
C GLU A 29 -10.32 25.78 0.58
N LEU A 30 -10.71 27.00 0.96
CA LEU A 30 -9.76 28.08 1.20
C LEU A 30 -9.07 27.87 2.56
N ALA A 31 -7.74 27.98 2.59
CA ALA A 31 -6.98 27.97 3.85
C ALA A 31 -7.24 29.21 4.73
N ARG A 32 -7.77 30.29 4.15
CA ARG A 32 -8.16 31.52 4.84
C ARG A 32 -9.34 32.20 4.12
N PRO A 33 -10.25 32.87 4.84
CA PRO A 33 -11.33 33.63 4.22
C PRO A 33 -10.81 34.76 3.31
N ILE A 34 -11.62 35.15 2.32
CA ILE A 34 -11.37 36.27 1.40
C ILE A 34 -12.64 37.13 1.36
N ASP A 35 -12.94 37.78 2.49
CA ASP A 35 -14.22 38.48 2.69
C ASP A 35 -14.12 39.99 2.44
N THR A 36 -12.91 40.53 2.47
CA THR A 36 -12.66 41.97 2.34
C THR A 36 -11.76 42.31 1.15
N ARG A 37 -11.80 43.57 0.71
CA ARG A 37 -10.84 44.11 -0.26
C ARG A 37 -9.39 43.96 0.21
N ARG A 38 -9.16 44.04 1.53
CA ARG A 38 -7.84 43.86 2.12
C ARG A 38 -7.36 42.41 1.98
N ASP A 39 -8.25 41.44 2.21
CA ASP A 39 -7.90 40.02 2.04
C ASP A 39 -7.54 39.73 0.59
N LEU A 40 -8.37 40.20 -0.37
CA LEU A 40 -8.11 40.05 -1.79
C LEU A 40 -6.77 40.68 -2.21
N ALA A 41 -6.47 41.88 -1.71
CA ALA A 41 -5.21 42.56 -2.00
C ALA A 41 -3.97 41.85 -1.44
N ILE A 42 -4.11 41.03 -0.41
CA ILE A 42 -3.03 40.25 0.20
C ILE A 42 -2.83 38.92 -0.53
N VAL A 43 -3.90 38.14 -0.72
CA VAL A 43 -3.83 36.79 -1.29
C VAL A 43 -3.72 36.78 -2.82
N TYR A 44 -4.12 37.88 -3.45
CA TYR A 44 -4.05 38.07 -4.89
C TYR A 44 -3.38 39.42 -5.20
N THR A 45 -3.74 40.06 -6.30
CA THR A 45 -3.12 41.32 -6.70
C THR A 45 -3.51 42.47 -5.76
N PRO A 46 -2.54 43.32 -5.37
CA PRO A 46 -1.12 43.31 -5.76
C PRO A 46 -0.20 42.42 -4.90
N GLY A 47 -0.62 41.97 -3.73
CA GLY A 47 0.21 41.31 -2.71
C GLY A 47 0.90 40.01 -3.17
N VAL A 48 0.21 39.16 -3.93
CA VAL A 48 0.77 37.89 -4.45
C VAL A 48 2.07 38.08 -5.25
N ALA A 49 2.23 39.24 -5.90
CA ALA A 49 3.43 39.54 -6.67
C ALA A 49 4.70 39.63 -5.80
N GLU A 50 4.57 39.96 -4.51
CA GLU A 50 5.68 39.95 -3.56
C GLU A 50 6.18 38.53 -3.31
N VAL A 51 5.26 37.59 -3.08
CA VAL A 51 5.58 36.15 -2.92
C VAL A 51 6.19 35.59 -4.21
N SER A 52 5.62 35.89 -5.38
CA SER A 52 6.19 35.45 -6.66
C SER A 52 7.61 35.98 -6.90
N ARG A 53 7.90 37.24 -6.56
CA ARG A 53 9.26 37.81 -6.66
C ARG A 53 10.24 37.17 -5.67
N ALA A 54 9.78 36.86 -4.46
CA ALA A 54 10.59 36.15 -3.47
C ALA A 54 10.98 34.76 -3.98
N ILE A 55 10.01 33.99 -4.52
CA ILE A 55 10.27 32.66 -5.11
C ILE A 55 11.19 32.75 -6.34
N HIS A 56 11.03 33.79 -7.17
CA HIS A 56 11.92 34.01 -8.31
C HIS A 56 13.38 34.27 -7.87
N THR A 57 13.57 34.90 -6.73
CA THR A 57 14.91 35.19 -6.17
C THR A 57 15.49 33.98 -5.44
N ASP A 58 14.66 33.25 -4.70
CA ASP A 58 15.01 32.03 -3.96
C ASP A 58 13.89 30.99 -4.10
N ALA A 59 14.16 29.95 -4.90
CA ALA A 59 13.20 28.88 -5.17
C ALA A 59 12.78 28.11 -3.91
N ALA A 60 13.61 28.08 -2.85
CA ALA A 60 13.29 27.40 -1.59
C ALA A 60 12.08 28.04 -0.89
N MET A 61 11.79 29.31 -1.17
CA MET A 61 10.61 30.01 -0.66
C MET A 61 9.29 29.41 -1.18
N ALA A 62 9.30 28.61 -2.25
CA ALA A 62 8.09 27.94 -2.70
C ALA A 62 7.54 27.00 -1.61
N ALA A 63 8.40 26.37 -0.82
CA ALA A 63 7.98 25.36 0.17
C ALA A 63 7.07 25.90 1.28
N PRO A 64 7.40 26.99 2.00
CA PRO A 64 6.53 27.55 3.04
C PRO A 64 5.37 28.41 2.50
N TYR A 65 5.47 28.95 1.28
CA TYR A 65 4.51 29.93 0.76
C TYR A 65 3.56 29.39 -0.32
N THR A 66 3.65 28.10 -0.65
CA THR A 66 2.71 27.43 -1.54
C THR A 66 2.23 26.12 -0.92
N TRP A 67 1.06 25.66 -1.34
CA TRP A 67 0.54 24.35 -0.92
C TRP A 67 1.30 23.16 -1.54
N ALA A 68 2.04 23.39 -2.64
CA ALA A 68 2.58 22.34 -3.49
C ALA A 68 3.52 21.40 -2.75
N SER A 69 4.39 21.95 -1.90
CA SER A 69 5.39 21.21 -1.10
C SER A 69 4.82 20.12 -0.20
N ARG A 70 3.53 20.20 0.12
CA ARG A 70 2.82 19.24 0.98
C ARG A 70 1.68 18.54 0.26
N LEU A 71 1.49 18.80 -1.03
CA LEU A 71 0.47 18.16 -1.85
C LEU A 71 0.99 16.82 -2.37
N VAL A 72 0.20 15.76 -2.23
CA VAL A 72 0.48 14.46 -2.83
C VAL A 72 -0.25 14.35 -4.18
N ALA A 73 0.45 13.93 -5.23
CA ALA A 73 -0.17 13.52 -6.47
C ALA A 73 -0.45 12.02 -6.44
N VAL A 74 -1.72 11.61 -6.46
CA VAL A 74 -2.13 10.21 -6.63
C VAL A 74 -2.22 9.93 -8.13
N VAL A 75 -1.24 9.22 -8.67
CA VAL A 75 -1.05 9.02 -10.11
C VAL A 75 -1.42 7.60 -10.50
N SER A 76 -2.24 7.46 -11.54
CA SER A 76 -2.59 6.18 -12.15
C SER A 76 -2.81 6.33 -13.66
N ASP A 77 -2.84 5.21 -14.38
CA ASP A 77 -3.33 5.11 -15.76
C ASP A 77 -4.54 4.17 -15.90
N GLY A 78 -5.03 3.65 -14.77
CA GLY A 78 -6.21 2.78 -14.72
C GLY A 78 -6.00 1.37 -15.29
N THR A 79 -4.74 0.91 -15.40
CA THR A 79 -4.44 -0.41 -16.00
C THR A 79 -4.56 -1.58 -15.02
N ALA A 80 -4.64 -1.34 -13.71
CA ALA A 80 -4.78 -2.38 -12.69
C ALA A 80 -5.68 -1.94 -11.53
N VAL A 81 -6.87 -1.43 -11.83
CA VAL A 81 -7.77 -0.87 -10.81
C VAL A 81 -8.39 -1.98 -9.97
N LEU A 82 -7.98 -2.11 -8.71
CA LEU A 82 -8.47 -3.13 -7.79
C LEU A 82 -8.44 -4.54 -8.43
N GLY A 83 -9.51 -5.33 -8.29
CA GLY A 83 -9.72 -6.58 -9.01
C GLY A 83 -10.36 -6.44 -10.39
N LEU A 84 -10.57 -5.21 -10.89
CA LEU A 84 -11.26 -4.95 -12.16
C LEU A 84 -10.31 -4.97 -13.37
N GLY A 85 -9.00 -4.86 -13.13
CA GLY A 85 -7.98 -4.87 -14.16
C GLY A 85 -7.90 -3.55 -14.93
N ASN A 86 -7.66 -3.64 -16.24
CA ASN A 86 -7.52 -2.46 -17.09
C ASN A 86 -8.90 -1.93 -17.50
N ILE A 87 -9.35 -0.89 -16.83
CA ILE A 87 -10.63 -0.20 -17.09
C ILE A 87 -10.43 1.21 -17.65
N GLY A 88 -9.18 1.64 -17.81
CA GLY A 88 -8.80 2.94 -18.35
C GLY A 88 -8.88 4.09 -17.33
N PRO A 89 -8.34 5.26 -17.70
CA PRO A 89 -8.10 6.37 -16.78
C PRO A 89 -9.37 6.97 -16.18
N ALA A 90 -10.42 7.15 -16.99
CA ALA A 90 -11.67 7.75 -16.53
C ALA A 90 -12.38 6.88 -15.48
N ALA A 91 -12.38 5.56 -15.69
CA ALA A 91 -13.00 4.61 -14.76
C ALA A 91 -12.19 4.40 -13.48
N ALA A 92 -10.88 4.71 -13.50
CA ALA A 92 -10.02 4.70 -12.32
C ALA A 92 -10.24 5.90 -11.39
N LEU A 93 -10.73 7.03 -11.92
CA LEU A 93 -10.82 8.29 -11.18
C LEU A 93 -11.56 8.20 -9.84
N PRO A 94 -12.69 7.47 -9.70
CA PRO A 94 -13.32 7.29 -8.40
C PRO A 94 -12.38 6.65 -7.38
N VAL A 95 -11.55 5.67 -7.75
CA VAL A 95 -10.60 5.05 -6.82
C VAL A 95 -9.53 6.06 -6.40
N MET A 96 -8.99 6.84 -7.36
CA MET A 96 -7.97 7.87 -7.09
C MET A 96 -8.49 9.00 -6.20
N GLU A 97 -9.75 9.43 -6.39
CA GLU A 97 -10.42 10.36 -5.48
C GLU A 97 -10.55 9.77 -4.08
N GLY A 98 -10.88 8.47 -3.98
CA GLY A 98 -10.94 7.76 -2.71
C GLY A 98 -9.59 7.79 -1.99
N LYS A 99 -8.50 7.43 -2.67
CA LYS A 99 -7.13 7.51 -2.14
C LYS A 99 -6.77 8.92 -1.65
N SER A 100 -7.13 9.94 -2.42
CA SER A 100 -6.93 11.34 -2.02
C SER A 100 -7.74 11.73 -0.77
N ALA A 101 -8.98 11.24 -0.64
CA ALA A 101 -9.78 11.46 0.56
C ALA A 101 -9.19 10.77 1.80
N LEU A 102 -8.59 9.59 1.62
CA LEU A 102 -7.90 8.87 2.68
C LEU A 102 -6.61 9.59 3.13
N PHE A 103 -5.82 10.16 2.20
CA PHE A 103 -4.69 11.03 2.53
C PHE A 103 -5.13 12.19 3.43
N GLN A 104 -6.25 12.83 3.11
CA GLN A 104 -6.77 13.92 3.92
C GLN A 104 -7.27 13.43 5.30
N ARG A 105 -8.09 12.37 5.34
CA ARG A 105 -8.72 11.89 6.58
C ARG A 105 -7.73 11.33 7.58
N PHE A 106 -6.73 10.59 7.11
CA PHE A 106 -5.81 9.84 7.96
C PHE A 106 -4.42 10.48 8.04
N GLY A 107 -3.94 11.09 6.94
CA GLY A 107 -2.63 11.74 6.90
C GLY A 107 -2.66 13.26 7.16
N GLY A 108 -3.83 13.90 7.07
CA GLY A 108 -3.92 15.36 7.08
C GLY A 108 -3.19 16.01 5.89
N LEU A 109 -3.04 15.27 4.79
CA LEU A 109 -2.37 15.71 3.58
C LEU A 109 -3.40 16.01 2.49
N ASN A 110 -3.26 17.19 1.88
CA ASN A 110 -3.97 17.47 0.64
C ASN A 110 -3.45 16.55 -0.46
N SER A 111 -4.36 16.06 -1.29
CA SER A 111 -4.01 15.17 -2.40
C SER A 111 -4.87 15.48 -3.63
N ILE A 112 -4.28 15.33 -4.82
CA ILE A 112 -4.97 15.44 -6.10
C ILE A 112 -4.86 14.13 -6.89
N PRO A 113 -5.96 13.63 -7.48
CA PRO A 113 -5.90 12.51 -8.41
C PRO A 113 -5.42 12.99 -9.79
N LEU A 114 -4.43 12.30 -10.36
CA LEU A 114 -3.91 12.51 -11.70
C LEU A 114 -3.98 11.18 -12.48
N VAL A 115 -5.08 10.97 -13.21
CA VAL A 115 -5.23 9.83 -14.11
C VAL A 115 -4.77 10.19 -15.52
N LEU A 116 -3.81 9.44 -16.05
CA LEU A 116 -3.16 9.73 -17.34
C LEU A 116 -3.67 8.78 -18.43
N ASP A 117 -4.06 9.33 -19.57
CA ASP A 117 -4.51 8.56 -20.75
C ASP A 117 -3.33 8.15 -21.63
N THR A 118 -2.35 7.48 -21.01
CA THR A 118 -1.22 6.84 -21.68
C THR A 118 -0.73 5.67 -20.84
N THR A 119 -0.18 4.65 -21.49
CA THR A 119 0.49 3.54 -20.81
C THR A 119 1.99 3.52 -21.10
N ASP A 120 2.50 4.48 -21.87
CA ASP A 120 3.92 4.63 -22.12
C ASP A 120 4.62 5.17 -20.87
N VAL A 121 5.65 4.46 -20.41
CA VAL A 121 6.37 4.81 -19.18
C VAL A 121 7.09 6.15 -19.32
N ASP A 122 7.71 6.40 -20.47
CA ASP A 122 8.50 7.60 -20.68
C ASP A 122 7.60 8.82 -20.80
N GLU A 123 6.44 8.70 -21.44
CA GLU A 123 5.43 9.77 -21.48
C GLU A 123 4.89 10.13 -20.08
N ILE A 124 4.63 9.13 -19.24
CA ILE A 124 4.19 9.36 -17.84
C ILE A 124 5.29 10.08 -17.06
N VAL A 125 6.54 9.59 -17.14
CA VAL A 125 7.69 10.18 -16.45
C VAL A 125 7.90 11.62 -16.90
N GLU A 126 7.91 11.87 -18.21
CA GLU A 126 8.05 13.22 -18.77
C GLU A 126 6.94 14.15 -18.27
N THR A 127 5.69 13.66 -18.24
CA THR A 127 4.54 14.43 -17.77
C THR A 127 4.72 14.84 -16.31
N LEU A 128 5.08 13.90 -15.42
CA LEU A 128 5.28 14.22 -14.01
C LEU A 128 6.49 15.13 -13.77
N VAL A 129 7.57 14.96 -14.53
CA VAL A 129 8.73 15.87 -14.49
C VAL A 129 8.33 17.29 -14.87
N ARG A 130 7.47 17.48 -15.88
CA ARG A 130 6.97 18.80 -16.28
C ARG A 130 6.05 19.42 -15.22
N LEU A 131 5.36 18.59 -14.43
CA LEU A 131 4.43 19.02 -13.39
C LEU A 131 5.04 19.12 -11.98
N GLN A 132 6.32 18.73 -11.81
CA GLN A 132 6.97 18.51 -10.51
C GLN A 132 6.88 19.68 -9.51
N HIS A 133 6.70 20.91 -9.97
CA HIS A 133 6.55 22.08 -9.09
C HIS A 133 5.15 22.20 -8.44
N SER A 134 4.22 21.32 -8.81
CA SER A 134 2.81 21.40 -8.36
C SER A 134 2.50 20.50 -7.16
N PHE A 135 3.39 19.58 -6.82
CA PHE A 135 3.24 18.61 -5.74
C PHE A 135 4.59 18.31 -5.08
N GLY A 136 4.55 17.81 -3.85
CA GLY A 136 5.72 17.51 -3.04
C GLY A 136 5.99 16.02 -2.91
N ALA A 137 5.08 15.17 -3.39
CA ALA A 137 5.27 13.72 -3.44
C ALA A 137 4.35 13.07 -4.49
N VAL A 138 4.71 11.87 -4.93
CA VAL A 138 3.94 11.05 -5.88
C VAL A 138 3.59 9.71 -5.26
N ASN A 139 2.29 9.41 -5.21
CA ASN A 139 1.75 8.10 -4.89
C ASN A 139 1.29 7.42 -6.18
N LEU A 140 2.03 6.40 -6.64
CA LEU A 140 1.60 5.57 -7.76
C LEU A 140 0.56 4.55 -7.29
N GLU A 141 -0.49 4.39 -8.10
CA GLU A 141 -1.65 3.59 -7.75
C GLU A 141 -2.21 2.86 -8.98
N ASP A 142 -2.63 1.60 -8.82
CA ASP A 142 -3.37 0.85 -9.83
C ASP A 142 -2.67 0.78 -11.22
N VAL A 143 -1.34 0.66 -11.22
CA VAL A 143 -0.52 0.50 -12.43
C VAL A 143 -0.13 -0.96 -12.60
N SER A 144 -0.39 -1.53 -13.77
CA SER A 144 -0.14 -2.97 -14.02
C SER A 144 1.34 -3.37 -13.99
N ALA A 145 1.61 -4.55 -13.42
CA ALA A 145 2.91 -5.22 -13.54
C ALA A 145 3.09 -5.85 -14.94
N PRO A 146 4.32 -5.91 -15.48
CA PRO A 146 5.59 -5.51 -14.84
C PRO A 146 5.93 -4.02 -14.98
N ARG A 147 5.15 -3.25 -15.74
CA ARG A 147 5.46 -1.85 -16.08
C ARG A 147 5.58 -0.94 -14.85
N CYS A 148 4.75 -1.17 -13.83
CA CYS A 148 4.82 -0.43 -12.57
C CYS A 148 6.22 -0.39 -11.94
N PHE A 149 7.03 -1.44 -12.07
CA PHE A 149 8.38 -1.49 -11.52
C PHE A 149 9.33 -0.52 -12.23
N GLU A 150 9.30 -0.49 -13.56
CA GLU A 150 10.11 0.42 -14.36
C GLU A 150 9.66 1.87 -14.16
N LEU A 151 8.35 2.10 -14.15
CA LEU A 151 7.77 3.41 -13.93
C LEU A 151 8.17 3.99 -12.57
N GLU A 152 8.01 3.22 -11.48
CA GLU A 152 8.40 3.66 -10.14
C GLU A 152 9.90 3.98 -10.08
N ALA A 153 10.76 3.10 -10.62
CA ALA A 153 12.20 3.32 -10.62
C ALA A 153 12.59 4.59 -11.39
N LYS A 154 12.04 4.81 -12.59
CA LYS A 154 12.31 6.02 -13.38
C LYS A 154 11.82 7.29 -12.68
N LEU A 155 10.67 7.26 -12.03
CA LEU A 155 10.15 8.41 -11.29
C LEU A 155 10.98 8.74 -10.04
N ILE A 156 11.42 7.73 -9.28
CA ILE A 156 12.32 7.89 -8.14
C ILE A 156 13.65 8.55 -8.58
N GLU A 157 14.16 8.23 -9.77
CA GLU A 157 15.38 8.85 -10.30
C GLU A 157 15.14 10.25 -10.89
N ALA A 158 14.01 10.47 -11.56
CA ALA A 158 13.73 11.70 -12.28
C ALA A 158 13.21 12.85 -11.41
N LEU A 159 12.58 12.52 -10.26
CA LEU A 159 11.97 13.51 -9.37
C LEU A 159 12.77 13.67 -8.07
N ASP A 160 13.01 14.91 -7.66
CA ASP A 160 13.68 15.23 -6.39
C ASP A 160 12.68 15.27 -5.21
N MET A 161 11.85 14.23 -5.08
CA MET A 161 10.78 14.12 -4.09
C MET A 161 10.39 12.68 -3.79
N PRO A 162 9.68 12.41 -2.67
CA PRO A 162 9.16 11.08 -2.35
C PRO A 162 8.25 10.52 -3.46
N VAL A 163 8.60 9.34 -3.96
CA VAL A 163 7.77 8.54 -4.86
C VAL A 163 7.60 7.15 -4.23
N MET A 164 6.37 6.65 -4.19
CA MET A 164 6.09 5.28 -3.77
C MET A 164 4.86 4.74 -4.49
N HIS A 165 4.93 3.48 -4.92
CA HIS A 165 3.77 2.72 -5.37
C HIS A 165 3.08 2.04 -4.19
N ASP A 166 1.82 2.39 -3.92
CA ASP A 166 1.11 1.92 -2.72
C ASP A 166 0.77 0.42 -2.81
N ASP A 167 0.27 -0.05 -3.96
CA ASP A 167 -0.06 -1.48 -4.14
C ASP A 167 1.15 -2.42 -3.97
N GLN A 168 2.35 -1.90 -4.20
CA GLN A 168 3.60 -2.59 -3.89
C GLN A 168 3.96 -2.45 -2.42
N HIS A 169 4.42 -1.26 -2.04
CA HIS A 169 5.14 -1.06 -0.79
C HIS A 169 4.20 -0.84 0.39
N GLY A 170 3.03 -0.23 0.19
CA GLY A 170 2.00 -0.11 1.22
C GLY A 170 1.53 -1.48 1.67
N THR A 171 1.21 -2.37 0.72
CA THR A 171 0.83 -3.76 1.01
C THR A 171 1.96 -4.49 1.76
N ALA A 172 3.19 -4.38 1.28
CA ALA A 172 4.35 -5.03 1.89
C ALA A 172 4.60 -4.59 3.35
N VAL A 173 4.44 -3.29 3.63
CA VAL A 173 4.57 -2.73 4.99
C VAL A 173 3.54 -3.30 5.95
N VAL A 174 2.27 -3.35 5.54
CA VAL A 174 1.19 -3.85 6.42
C VAL A 174 1.29 -5.37 6.60
N VAL A 175 1.65 -6.12 5.55
CA VAL A 175 1.91 -7.56 5.65
C VAL A 175 3.08 -7.85 6.60
N LEU A 176 4.19 -7.10 6.50
CA LEU A 176 5.31 -7.25 7.43
C LEU A 176 4.90 -6.97 8.88
N ALA A 177 4.10 -5.93 9.11
CA ALA A 177 3.58 -5.62 10.45
C ALA A 177 2.74 -6.78 11.01
N ALA A 178 1.83 -7.30 10.18
CA ALA A 178 0.96 -8.43 10.52
C ALA A 178 1.75 -9.72 10.79
N ILE A 179 2.73 -10.08 9.95
CA ILE A 179 3.60 -11.26 10.15
C ILE A 179 4.42 -11.10 11.43
N THR A 180 4.93 -9.90 11.70
CA THR A 180 5.72 -9.60 12.91
C THR A 180 4.90 -9.87 14.18
N ASN A 181 3.67 -9.37 14.22
CA ASN A 181 2.78 -9.60 15.35
C ASN A 181 2.24 -11.03 15.42
N GLY A 182 1.94 -11.65 14.28
CA GLY A 182 1.57 -13.06 14.23
C GLY A 182 2.68 -13.99 14.76
N ALA A 183 3.94 -13.73 14.41
CA ALA A 183 5.08 -14.46 14.95
C ALA A 183 5.20 -14.30 16.47
N LYS A 184 5.00 -13.08 17.00
CA LYS A 184 4.95 -12.82 18.45
C LYS A 184 3.83 -13.63 19.14
N VAL A 185 2.61 -13.62 18.59
CA VAL A 185 1.47 -14.39 19.12
C VAL A 185 1.78 -15.89 19.17
N LEU A 186 2.47 -16.41 18.16
CA LEU A 186 2.80 -17.82 18.02
C LEU A 186 4.10 -18.22 18.73
N GLY A 187 4.83 -17.27 19.34
CA GLY A 187 6.14 -17.53 19.95
C GLY A 187 7.21 -17.99 18.93
N ARG A 188 7.11 -17.57 17.67
CA ARG A 188 8.03 -17.92 16.57
C ARG A 188 9.02 -16.79 16.30
N SER A 189 10.23 -17.16 15.88
CA SER A 189 11.19 -16.18 15.35
C SER A 189 10.89 -15.89 13.88
N LEU A 190 11.02 -14.62 13.47
CA LEU A 190 10.83 -14.23 12.07
C LEU A 190 11.74 -15.01 11.12
N ALA A 191 13.03 -15.10 11.44
CA ALA A 191 14.02 -15.78 10.61
C ALA A 191 13.75 -17.30 10.42
N GLY A 192 12.93 -17.91 11.27
CA GLY A 192 12.55 -19.31 11.18
C GLY A 192 11.30 -19.58 10.34
N LEU A 193 10.57 -18.54 9.91
CA LEU A 193 9.32 -18.69 9.18
C LEU A 193 9.55 -19.13 7.72
N ARG A 194 8.73 -20.07 7.27
CA ARG A 194 8.53 -20.43 5.86
C ARG A 194 7.30 -19.73 5.33
N VAL A 195 7.51 -18.76 4.45
CA VAL A 195 6.46 -17.92 3.89
C VAL A 195 6.19 -18.30 2.44
N VAL A 196 4.93 -18.52 2.11
CA VAL A 196 4.46 -18.73 0.74
C VAL A 196 3.71 -17.49 0.29
N VAL A 197 4.13 -16.89 -0.82
CA VAL A 197 3.45 -15.76 -1.45
C VAL A 197 2.81 -16.24 -2.77
N SER A 198 1.49 -16.37 -2.79
CA SER A 198 0.75 -16.69 -4.01
C SER A 198 0.45 -15.41 -4.77
N GLY A 199 1.15 -15.20 -5.88
CA GLY A 199 1.07 -14.01 -6.72
C GLY A 199 2.42 -13.33 -6.85
N ALA A 200 3.05 -13.46 -8.00
CA ALA A 200 4.31 -12.76 -8.33
C ALA A 200 4.07 -11.47 -9.13
N GLY A 201 3.02 -10.73 -8.76
CA GLY A 201 2.72 -9.38 -9.26
C GLY A 201 3.40 -8.30 -8.43
N ALA A 202 2.95 -7.06 -8.56
CA ALA A 202 3.50 -5.88 -7.87
C ALA A 202 3.59 -6.08 -6.34
N ALA A 203 2.47 -6.39 -5.69
CA ALA A 203 2.40 -6.62 -4.24
C ALA A 203 3.27 -7.78 -3.78
N GLY A 204 3.17 -8.95 -4.42
CA GLY A 204 3.87 -10.15 -3.96
C GLY A 204 5.39 -10.07 -4.09
N ILE A 205 5.90 -9.39 -5.13
CA ILE A 205 7.33 -9.07 -5.25
C ILE A 205 7.78 -8.16 -4.10
N ALA A 206 7.03 -7.09 -3.81
CA ALA A 206 7.39 -6.14 -2.75
C ALA A 206 7.32 -6.78 -1.35
N ILE A 207 6.31 -7.62 -1.10
CA ILE A 207 6.19 -8.44 0.12
C ILE A 207 7.42 -9.34 0.25
N ALA A 208 7.77 -10.11 -0.77
CA ALA A 208 8.95 -10.97 -0.70
C ALA A 208 10.24 -10.17 -0.47
N ALA A 209 10.40 -9.01 -1.13
CA ALA A 209 11.56 -8.15 -0.96
C ALA A 209 11.73 -7.70 0.49
N ILE A 210 10.67 -7.16 1.11
CA ILE A 210 10.75 -6.62 2.47
C ILE A 210 10.93 -7.73 3.52
N LEU A 211 10.34 -8.92 3.29
CA LEU A 211 10.51 -10.07 4.18
C LEU A 211 11.95 -10.59 4.17
N LEU A 212 12.57 -10.68 2.98
CA LEU A 212 13.98 -11.05 2.85
C LEU A 212 14.89 -10.02 3.54
N GLU A 213 14.59 -8.72 3.40
CA GLU A 213 15.36 -7.64 4.02
C GLU A 213 15.38 -7.72 5.55
N VAL A 214 14.27 -8.11 6.18
CA VAL A 214 14.20 -8.29 7.64
C VAL A 214 14.69 -9.66 8.13
N GLY A 215 15.23 -10.49 7.22
CA GLY A 215 15.88 -11.76 7.55
C GLY A 215 14.98 -13.00 7.50
N ILE A 216 13.77 -12.92 6.92
CA ILE A 216 12.94 -14.10 6.62
C ILE A 216 13.43 -14.67 5.29
N THR A 217 14.26 -15.71 5.35
CA THR A 217 14.99 -16.22 4.17
C THR A 217 14.23 -17.25 3.35
N ASP A 218 13.31 -18.01 3.97
CA ASP A 218 12.51 -19.03 3.29
C ASP A 218 11.18 -18.45 2.79
N VAL A 219 11.28 -17.64 1.73
CA VAL A 219 10.12 -17.08 1.01
C VAL A 219 9.97 -17.81 -0.32
N VAL A 220 8.82 -18.43 -0.58
CA VAL A 220 8.51 -19.13 -1.84
C VAL A 220 7.39 -18.38 -2.56
N LEU A 221 7.68 -17.86 -3.75
CA LEU A 221 6.69 -17.15 -4.56
C LEU A 221 6.09 -18.07 -5.63
N LEU A 222 4.81 -17.89 -5.92
CA LEU A 222 4.14 -18.53 -7.05
C LEU A 222 3.61 -17.50 -8.05
N ASP A 223 3.74 -17.80 -9.33
CA ASP A 223 2.97 -17.14 -10.39
C ASP A 223 1.94 -18.11 -10.99
N SER A 224 1.22 -17.66 -12.03
CA SER A 224 0.19 -18.48 -12.69
C SER A 224 0.69 -19.78 -13.29
N ARG A 225 2.01 -19.99 -13.38
CA ARG A 225 2.66 -21.19 -13.91
C ARG A 225 3.36 -22.03 -12.82
N GLY A 226 3.18 -21.68 -11.54
CA GLY A 226 3.72 -22.41 -10.40
C GLY A 226 4.82 -21.65 -9.66
N ILE A 227 5.62 -22.36 -8.88
CA ILE A 227 6.68 -21.78 -8.06
C ILE A 227 7.74 -21.09 -8.94
N LEU A 228 8.21 -19.93 -8.49
CA LEU A 228 9.41 -19.29 -9.03
C LEU A 228 10.64 -20.07 -8.53
N SER A 229 11.16 -20.95 -9.38
CA SER A 229 12.31 -21.80 -9.06
C SER A 229 13.42 -21.65 -10.08
N GLY A 230 14.64 -22.02 -9.69
CA GLY A 230 15.82 -21.99 -10.57
C GLY A 230 15.71 -22.92 -11.79
N HIS A 231 14.75 -23.85 -11.80
CA HIS A 231 14.49 -24.75 -12.91
C HIS A 231 13.55 -24.16 -13.99
N ARG A 232 12.89 -23.03 -13.71
CA ARG A 232 12.00 -22.34 -14.66
C ARG A 232 12.81 -21.48 -15.64
N ILE A 233 12.86 -21.89 -16.91
CA ILE A 233 13.62 -21.19 -17.97
C ILE A 233 12.87 -20.01 -18.60
N ASP A 234 11.60 -19.83 -18.27
CA ASP A 234 10.70 -18.81 -18.83
C ASP A 234 10.62 -17.53 -17.97
N LEU A 235 11.35 -17.48 -16.86
CA LEU A 235 11.38 -16.32 -15.96
C LEU A 235 12.30 -15.23 -16.52
N THR A 236 11.85 -13.98 -16.40
CA THR A 236 12.61 -12.80 -16.83
C THR A 236 12.53 -11.69 -15.78
N GLY A 237 13.49 -10.76 -15.84
CA GLY A 237 13.55 -9.59 -14.96
C GLY A 237 13.46 -9.94 -13.48
N VAL A 238 12.64 -9.20 -12.75
CA VAL A 238 12.43 -9.36 -11.30
C VAL A 238 12.04 -10.79 -10.89
N LYS A 239 11.21 -11.49 -11.67
CA LYS A 239 10.80 -12.86 -11.31
C LYS A 239 11.98 -13.85 -11.33
N ALA A 240 12.89 -13.69 -12.29
CA ALA A 240 14.10 -14.50 -12.37
C ALA A 240 15.05 -14.20 -11.20
N GLU A 241 15.14 -12.95 -10.77
CA GLU A 241 15.91 -12.60 -9.58
C GLU A 241 15.36 -13.29 -8.32
N PHE A 242 14.04 -13.24 -8.10
CA PHE A 242 13.42 -13.87 -6.94
C PHE A 242 13.53 -15.40 -6.95
N ALA A 243 13.54 -16.04 -8.12
CA ALA A 243 13.80 -17.48 -8.22
C ALA A 243 15.19 -17.89 -7.70
N THR A 244 16.14 -16.94 -7.61
CA THR A 244 17.50 -17.18 -7.10
C THR A 244 17.74 -16.61 -5.70
N LYS A 245 17.13 -15.47 -5.36
CA LYS A 245 17.29 -14.78 -4.07
C LYS A 245 16.40 -15.37 -2.96
N SER A 246 15.31 -16.02 -3.35
CA SER A 246 14.33 -16.62 -2.43
C SER A 246 14.33 -18.15 -2.59
N ASN A 247 13.39 -18.85 -1.93
CA ASN A 247 13.24 -20.31 -2.05
C ASN A 247 14.56 -21.09 -1.80
N PRO A 248 15.19 -20.96 -0.63
CA PRO A 248 16.47 -21.58 -0.31
C PRO A 248 16.42 -23.12 -0.33
N ARG A 249 15.21 -23.69 -0.19
CA ARG A 249 14.93 -25.12 -0.28
C ARG A 249 14.89 -25.64 -1.71
N GLN A 250 14.94 -24.78 -2.72
CA GLN A 250 14.82 -25.13 -4.14
C GLN A 250 13.54 -25.95 -4.41
N VAL A 251 12.43 -25.53 -3.82
CA VAL A 251 11.12 -26.16 -4.06
C VAL A 251 10.68 -25.88 -5.49
N ASP A 252 10.14 -26.89 -6.15
CA ASP A 252 9.57 -26.83 -7.49
C ASP A 252 8.11 -27.28 -7.51
N GLY A 253 7.44 -27.03 -8.63
CA GLY A 253 6.07 -27.48 -8.86
C GLY A 253 5.05 -26.38 -8.62
N GLY A 254 3.97 -26.73 -7.93
CA GLY A 254 2.80 -25.88 -7.77
C GLY A 254 2.44 -25.56 -6.32
N PRO A 255 1.22 -25.05 -6.09
CA PRO A 255 0.74 -24.66 -4.76
C PRO A 255 0.88 -25.76 -3.69
N ALA A 256 0.67 -27.03 -4.07
CA ALA A 256 0.80 -28.15 -3.14
C ALA A 256 2.22 -28.30 -2.56
N GLN A 257 3.25 -28.15 -3.39
CA GLN A 257 4.65 -28.23 -2.93
C GLN A 257 5.05 -27.00 -2.12
N ALA A 258 4.52 -25.83 -2.49
CA ALA A 258 4.80 -24.59 -1.77
C ALA A 258 4.21 -24.60 -0.35
N LEU A 259 2.93 -24.97 -0.22
CA LEU A 259 2.17 -24.91 1.03
C LEU A 259 2.54 -26.01 2.03
N ALA A 260 3.11 -27.13 1.58
CA ALA A 260 3.50 -28.23 2.44
C ALA A 260 4.51 -27.78 3.53
N GLY A 261 4.05 -27.77 4.79
CA GLY A 261 4.81 -27.34 5.95
C GLY A 261 5.15 -25.85 5.97
N ALA A 262 4.40 -25.00 5.26
CA ALA A 262 4.54 -23.55 5.33
C ALA A 262 3.97 -23.00 6.64
N ASP A 263 4.64 -22.01 7.23
CA ASP A 263 4.18 -21.30 8.43
C ASP A 263 3.20 -20.17 8.10
N VAL A 264 3.41 -19.53 6.95
CA VAL A 264 2.64 -18.37 6.50
C VAL A 264 2.24 -18.56 5.05
N PHE A 265 0.97 -18.33 4.74
CA PHE A 265 0.49 -18.12 3.39
C PHE A 265 0.04 -16.67 3.22
N VAL A 266 0.49 -16.02 2.15
CA VAL A 266 0.07 -14.68 1.74
C VAL A 266 -0.45 -14.75 0.31
N GLY A 267 -1.76 -14.61 0.15
CA GLY A 267 -2.44 -14.55 -1.15
C GLY A 267 -2.58 -13.12 -1.65
N VAL A 268 -2.06 -12.86 -2.85
CA VAL A 268 -2.18 -11.60 -3.61
C VAL A 268 -2.31 -11.87 -5.12
N SER A 269 -3.01 -12.96 -5.49
CA SER A 269 -3.07 -13.46 -6.87
C SER A 269 -4.47 -13.45 -7.50
N SER A 270 -5.51 -13.11 -6.73
CA SER A 270 -6.92 -13.24 -7.12
C SER A 270 -7.35 -14.67 -7.50
N SER A 271 -6.52 -15.67 -7.19
CA SER A 271 -6.75 -17.09 -7.51
C SER A 271 -7.20 -17.86 -6.28
N THR A 272 -8.15 -18.77 -6.43
CA THR A 272 -8.59 -19.60 -5.31
C THR A 272 -7.53 -20.63 -4.91
N VAL A 273 -7.46 -20.93 -3.61
CA VAL A 273 -6.64 -22.00 -3.03
C VAL A 273 -7.56 -23.10 -2.52
N GLU A 274 -7.27 -24.35 -2.90
CA GLU A 274 -8.05 -25.50 -2.44
C GLU A 274 -7.85 -25.76 -0.95
N GLU A 275 -8.95 -26.01 -0.24
CA GLU A 275 -8.98 -26.31 1.20
C GLU A 275 -8.04 -27.46 1.60
N SER A 276 -7.93 -28.48 0.73
CA SER A 276 -7.06 -29.64 0.92
C SER A 276 -5.58 -29.28 1.07
N LEU A 277 -5.12 -28.19 0.44
CA LEU A 277 -3.73 -27.74 0.50
C LEU A 277 -3.42 -27.03 1.81
N LEU A 278 -4.40 -26.35 2.40
CA LEU A 278 -4.24 -25.65 3.68
C LEU A 278 -3.99 -26.65 4.81
N ALA A 279 -4.58 -27.84 4.73
CA ALA A 279 -4.33 -28.94 5.66
C ALA A 279 -2.88 -29.46 5.66
N THR A 280 -2.07 -29.08 4.66
CA THR A 280 -0.66 -29.48 4.55
C THR A 280 0.31 -28.47 5.17
N MET A 281 -0.17 -27.30 5.58
CA MET A 281 0.63 -26.27 6.25
C MET A 281 1.09 -26.72 7.65
N SER A 282 1.97 -25.96 8.29
CA SER A 282 2.38 -26.22 9.67
C SER A 282 1.20 -26.10 10.63
N ASP A 283 1.26 -26.79 11.78
CA ASP A 283 0.37 -26.49 12.91
C ASP A 283 0.44 -25.00 13.26
N ASP A 284 -0.66 -24.42 13.75
CA ASP A 284 -0.78 -23.00 14.08
C ASP A 284 -0.33 -22.04 12.97
N ALA A 285 -0.58 -22.37 11.70
CA ALA A 285 -0.23 -21.51 10.56
C ALA A 285 -0.89 -20.12 10.59
N MET A 286 -0.34 -19.21 9.81
CA MET A 286 -0.93 -17.91 9.46
C MET A 286 -1.44 -17.95 8.01
N ILE A 287 -2.70 -17.60 7.76
CA ILE A 287 -3.29 -17.51 6.42
C ILE A 287 -3.78 -16.08 6.18
N PHE A 288 -3.10 -15.38 5.28
CA PHE A 288 -3.43 -14.01 4.87
C PHE A 288 -3.99 -14.06 3.43
N ALA A 289 -5.30 -13.98 3.26
CA ALA A 289 -5.98 -14.01 1.96
C ALA A 289 -6.43 -12.58 1.59
N LEU A 290 -5.60 -11.88 0.81
CA LEU A 290 -5.65 -10.41 0.70
C LEU A 290 -6.31 -9.90 -0.57
N SER A 291 -6.66 -10.79 -1.51
CA SER A 291 -7.38 -10.39 -2.72
C SER A 291 -8.74 -9.78 -2.39
N ASN A 292 -9.09 -8.73 -3.14
CA ASN A 292 -10.39 -8.04 -3.05
C ASN A 292 -11.07 -8.06 -4.43
N PRO A 293 -12.41 -8.18 -4.48
CA PRO A 293 -13.34 -8.37 -3.36
C PRO A 293 -13.38 -9.81 -2.83
N ASP A 294 -12.87 -10.77 -3.61
CA ASP A 294 -12.92 -12.20 -3.34
C ASP A 294 -11.54 -12.71 -2.88
N PRO A 295 -11.37 -13.07 -1.59
CA PRO A 295 -10.12 -13.63 -1.09
C PRO A 295 -9.79 -15.00 -1.69
N GLU A 296 -8.51 -15.37 -1.70
CA GLU A 296 -8.01 -16.66 -2.20
C GLU A 296 -8.66 -17.85 -1.50
N VAL A 297 -9.03 -17.69 -0.24
CA VAL A 297 -9.77 -18.66 0.56
C VAL A 297 -10.74 -17.92 1.48
N ALA A 298 -11.95 -18.46 1.62
CA ALA A 298 -12.94 -17.90 2.54
C ALA A 298 -12.42 -17.95 3.99
N PRO A 299 -12.59 -16.88 4.80
CA PRO A 299 -11.99 -16.83 6.14
C PRO A 299 -12.46 -17.92 7.10
N ASP A 300 -13.69 -18.40 6.93
CA ASP A 300 -14.27 -19.50 7.71
C ASP A 300 -13.63 -20.86 7.37
N ILE A 301 -13.13 -21.03 6.15
CA ILE A 301 -12.35 -22.19 5.73
C ILE A 301 -10.92 -22.05 6.27
N ALA A 302 -10.28 -20.88 6.06
CA ALA A 302 -8.93 -20.60 6.54
C ALA A 302 -8.80 -20.82 8.05
N GLY A 303 -9.78 -20.39 8.84
CA GLY A 303 -9.80 -20.53 10.29
C GLY A 303 -9.89 -21.96 10.82
N ARG A 304 -10.15 -22.95 9.96
CA ARG A 304 -10.06 -24.38 10.33
C ARG A 304 -8.63 -24.91 10.32
N TYR A 305 -7.73 -24.24 9.60
CA TYR A 305 -6.36 -24.70 9.34
C TYR A 305 -5.29 -23.74 9.88
N ALA A 306 -5.65 -22.48 10.13
CA ALA A 306 -4.74 -21.47 10.65
C ALA A 306 -5.16 -20.97 12.03
N LYS A 307 -4.17 -20.68 12.86
CA LYS A 307 -4.36 -20.02 14.15
C LYS A 307 -4.68 -18.54 13.98
N ILE A 308 -4.13 -17.93 12.93
CA ILE A 308 -4.26 -16.52 12.62
C ILE A 308 -4.73 -16.39 11.18
N VAL A 309 -5.85 -15.72 10.98
CA VAL A 309 -6.40 -15.42 9.66
C VAL A 309 -6.47 -13.91 9.51
N ALA A 310 -6.07 -13.41 8.34
CA ALA A 310 -6.16 -12.00 7.96
C ALA A 310 -6.68 -11.87 6.53
N THR A 311 -7.37 -10.78 6.25
CA THR A 311 -7.93 -10.50 4.91
C THR A 311 -7.82 -9.02 4.54
N GLY A 312 -8.10 -8.68 3.29
CA GLY A 312 -8.30 -7.29 2.87
C GLY A 312 -9.66 -6.69 3.31
N ARG A 313 -10.60 -7.52 3.75
CA ARG A 313 -11.98 -7.12 4.03
C ARG A 313 -12.16 -6.54 5.43
N SER A 314 -13.03 -5.53 5.55
CA SER A 314 -13.29 -4.82 6.82
C SER A 314 -14.27 -5.53 7.74
N ASP A 315 -14.98 -6.55 7.26
CA ASP A 315 -15.98 -7.30 8.03
C ASP A 315 -15.38 -8.49 8.81
N TYR A 316 -14.06 -8.69 8.74
CA TYR A 316 -13.33 -9.71 9.48
C TYR A 316 -12.26 -9.10 10.40
N PRO A 317 -11.86 -9.81 11.48
CA PRO A 317 -10.68 -9.44 12.25
C PRO A 317 -9.42 -9.40 11.37
N ASN A 318 -8.38 -8.73 11.85
CA ASN A 318 -7.09 -8.63 11.17
C ASN A 318 -7.19 -8.12 9.72
N GLN A 319 -7.86 -6.98 9.50
CA GLN A 319 -7.89 -6.36 8.18
C GLN A 319 -6.50 -5.82 7.81
N ILE A 320 -5.88 -6.40 6.78
CA ILE A 320 -4.66 -5.88 6.16
C ILE A 320 -5.07 -4.89 5.08
N ASN A 321 -4.84 -3.60 5.33
CA ASN A 321 -5.21 -2.51 4.44
C ASN A 321 -4.12 -1.45 4.40
N ASN A 322 -3.70 -1.07 3.19
CA ASN A 322 -2.61 -0.13 2.93
C ASN A 322 -2.84 1.26 3.55
N VAL A 323 -4.10 1.61 3.87
CA VAL A 323 -4.44 2.84 4.62
C VAL A 323 -3.72 2.96 5.96
N LEU A 324 -3.27 1.85 6.54
CA LEU A 324 -2.45 1.85 7.76
C LEU A 324 -1.03 2.38 7.51
N ALA A 325 -0.56 2.37 6.26
CA ALA A 325 0.81 2.68 5.88
C ALA A 325 0.90 4.03 5.15
N PHE A 326 0.29 4.16 3.95
CA PHE A 326 0.59 5.29 3.06
C PHE A 326 0.35 6.67 3.67
N PRO A 327 -0.73 6.96 4.44
CA PRO A 327 -0.94 8.31 4.94
C PRO A 327 0.18 8.75 5.87
N GLY A 328 0.63 7.85 6.75
CA GLY A 328 1.73 8.10 7.68
C GLY A 328 3.09 8.15 6.99
N ILE A 329 3.35 7.27 6.02
CA ILE A 329 4.62 7.23 5.28
C ILE A 329 4.86 8.54 4.53
N PHE A 330 3.87 8.97 3.74
CA PHE A 330 4.00 10.22 2.98
C PHE A 330 4.05 11.43 3.91
N ARG A 331 3.26 11.46 4.99
CA ARG A 331 3.32 12.55 5.97
C ARG A 331 4.72 12.65 6.58
N GLY A 332 5.25 11.53 7.05
CA GLY A 332 6.59 11.48 7.65
C GLY A 332 7.68 11.88 6.66
N ALA A 333 7.62 11.38 5.42
CA ALA A 333 8.58 11.72 4.37
C ALA A 333 8.56 13.23 4.05
N LEU A 334 7.38 13.83 3.92
CA LEU A 334 7.22 15.27 3.68
C LEU A 334 7.66 16.11 4.87
N ASP A 335 7.32 15.71 6.11
CA ASP A 335 7.71 16.40 7.34
C ASP A 335 9.23 16.35 7.58
N ALA A 336 9.91 15.29 7.12
CA ALA A 336 11.36 15.15 7.16
C ALA A 336 12.08 15.87 6.01
N GLY A 337 11.36 16.37 4.99
CA GLY A 337 11.96 16.88 3.76
C GLY A 337 12.73 15.81 2.97
N ALA A 338 12.29 14.55 3.08
CA ALA A 338 12.94 13.41 2.43
C ALA A 338 12.84 13.54 0.90
N ARG A 339 13.91 13.19 0.19
CA ARG A 339 13.91 13.14 -1.28
C ARG A 339 13.43 11.81 -1.85
N ARG A 340 13.37 10.76 -1.02
CA ARG A 340 13.00 9.38 -1.39
C ARG A 340 12.35 8.68 -0.19
N ILE A 341 11.48 7.70 -0.46
CA ILE A 341 10.98 6.77 0.57
C ILE A 341 11.86 5.52 0.53
N THR A 342 12.72 5.36 1.53
CA THR A 342 13.73 4.29 1.57
C THR A 342 13.17 2.99 2.15
N THR A 343 13.88 1.87 1.95
CA THR A 343 13.54 0.59 2.60
C THR A 343 13.56 0.69 4.13
N ALA A 344 14.49 1.46 4.71
CA ALA A 344 14.54 1.69 6.14
C ALA A 344 13.28 2.42 6.66
N MET A 345 12.79 3.43 5.93
CA MET A 345 11.53 4.11 6.25
C MET A 345 10.33 3.15 6.18
N LYS A 346 10.29 2.25 5.19
CA LYS A 346 9.23 1.23 5.06
C LYS A 346 9.24 0.24 6.23
N ILE A 347 10.42 -0.25 6.63
CA ILE A 347 10.56 -1.16 7.78
C ILE A 347 10.19 -0.43 9.09
N ALA A 348 10.58 0.83 9.26
CA ALA A 348 10.20 1.65 10.40
C ALA A 348 8.68 1.83 10.48
N ALA A 349 8.02 2.08 9.34
CA ALA A 349 6.57 2.15 9.27
C ALA A 349 5.91 0.82 9.68
N ALA A 350 6.39 -0.32 9.17
CA ALA A 350 5.86 -1.64 9.54
C ALA A 350 6.00 -1.91 11.05
N THR A 351 7.15 -1.56 11.61
CA THR A 351 7.43 -1.70 13.05
C THR A 351 6.47 -0.85 13.87
N ALA A 352 6.26 0.42 13.49
CA ALA A 352 5.34 1.32 14.19
C ALA A 352 3.88 0.83 14.16
N ILE A 353 3.42 0.25 13.04
CA ILE A 353 2.09 -0.34 12.92
C ILE A 353 1.98 -1.57 13.83
N ALA A 354 2.99 -2.44 13.84
CA ALA A 354 3.01 -3.64 14.66
C ALA A 354 2.98 -3.30 16.16
N ASP A 355 3.81 -2.36 16.60
CA ASP A 355 3.95 -2.01 18.02
C ASP A 355 2.72 -1.29 18.58
N LEU A 356 1.89 -0.68 17.73
CA LEU A 356 0.66 0.00 18.16
C LEU A 356 -0.41 -0.93 18.76
N VAL A 357 -0.35 -2.22 18.44
CA VAL A 357 -1.24 -3.23 19.04
C VAL A 357 -0.97 -3.37 20.54
N GLY A 358 0.29 -3.28 20.95
CA GLY A 358 0.69 -3.30 22.35
C GLY A 358 0.25 -4.56 23.10
N ASP A 359 -0.32 -4.38 24.29
CA ASP A 359 -0.72 -5.46 25.19
C ASP A 359 -2.00 -6.19 24.74
N ASP A 360 -2.75 -5.63 23.79
CA ASP A 360 -3.98 -6.24 23.25
C ASP A 360 -3.68 -7.33 22.21
N LEU A 361 -2.41 -7.62 21.96
CA LEU A 361 -1.95 -8.56 20.94
C LEU A 361 -2.58 -9.95 21.12
N ALA A 362 -3.37 -10.36 20.13
CA ALA A 362 -4.09 -11.64 20.12
C ALA A 362 -4.16 -12.23 18.71
N ALA A 363 -4.55 -13.50 18.59
CA ALA A 363 -4.64 -14.18 17.29
C ALA A 363 -5.65 -13.52 16.31
N ASP A 364 -6.70 -12.91 16.85
CA ASP A 364 -7.71 -12.11 16.15
C ASP A 364 -7.44 -10.60 16.20
N PHE A 365 -6.30 -10.18 16.74
CA PHE A 365 -5.89 -8.77 16.80
C PHE A 365 -4.37 -8.62 16.69
N ILE A 366 -3.84 -8.82 15.47
CA ILE A 366 -2.41 -8.66 15.12
C ILE A 366 -2.08 -7.35 14.42
N ILE A 367 -3.09 -6.56 14.05
CA ILE A 367 -2.94 -5.32 13.29
C ILE A 367 -3.97 -4.30 13.83
N PRO A 368 -3.62 -3.02 14.01
CA PRO A 368 -4.57 -2.03 14.48
C PRO A 368 -5.67 -1.78 13.43
N SER A 369 -6.79 -1.23 13.89
CA SER A 369 -7.86 -0.78 12.99
C SER A 369 -7.38 0.37 12.10
N PRO A 370 -7.80 0.43 10.82
CA PRO A 370 -7.66 1.63 9.99
C PRO A 370 -8.16 2.93 10.62
N PHE A 371 -9.12 2.83 11.54
CA PHE A 371 -9.71 3.98 12.24
C PHE A 371 -9.02 4.32 13.56
N ASP A 372 -7.96 3.61 13.93
CA ASP A 372 -7.12 3.99 15.06
C ASP A 372 -6.34 5.27 14.71
N GLU A 373 -6.75 6.38 15.30
CA GLU A 373 -6.19 7.72 15.02
C GLU A 373 -4.70 7.84 15.37
N ARG A 374 -4.15 6.89 16.14
CA ARG A 374 -2.73 6.84 16.51
C ARG A 374 -1.85 6.38 15.34
N VAL A 375 -2.39 5.61 14.40
CA VAL A 375 -1.61 4.92 13.33
C VAL A 375 -0.81 5.90 12.49
N ALA A 376 -1.47 6.87 11.86
CA ALA A 376 -0.78 7.78 10.95
C ALA A 376 0.29 8.64 11.66
N ALA A 377 0.04 9.03 12.92
CA ALA A 377 1.00 9.79 13.70
C ALA A 377 2.22 8.95 14.11
N ALA A 378 2.01 7.70 14.54
CA ALA A 378 3.10 6.78 14.90
C ALA A 378 3.96 6.42 13.69
N VAL A 379 3.32 6.10 12.55
CA VAL A 379 4.02 5.81 11.30
C VAL A 379 4.81 7.01 10.83
N ALA A 380 4.23 8.22 10.82
CA ALA A 380 4.94 9.42 10.43
C ALA A 380 6.17 9.69 11.32
N ALA A 381 6.02 9.54 12.64
CA ALA A 381 7.14 9.70 13.57
C ALA A 381 8.28 8.70 13.34
N ALA A 382 7.95 7.42 13.11
CA ALA A 382 8.93 6.39 12.83
C ALA A 382 9.64 6.62 11.47
N VAL A 383 8.89 7.08 10.47
CA VAL A 383 9.42 7.42 9.15
C VAL A 383 10.34 8.63 9.22
N ILE A 384 9.99 9.67 9.99
CA ILE A 384 10.87 10.83 10.24
C ILE A 384 12.16 10.40 10.93
N ALA A 385 12.08 9.50 11.91
CA ALA A 385 13.26 9.02 12.61
C ALA A 385 14.21 8.18 11.73
N ALA A 386 13.70 7.61 10.64
CA ALA A 386 14.44 6.77 9.70
C ALA A 386 14.88 7.49 8.41
N ALA A 387 14.42 8.73 8.18
CA ALA A 387 14.77 9.58 7.05
C ALA A 387 16.08 10.34 7.31
#